data_AF-A0A1G5FJ76-F1
#
_entry.id   AF-A0A1G5FJ76-F1
#
_cell.length_a   1.000
_cell.length_b   1.000
_cell.length_c   1.000
_cell.angle_alpha   90.00
_cell.angle_beta   90.00
_cell.angle_gamma   90.00
#
_symmetry.space_group_name_H-M   'P 1'
#
loop_
_entity.id
_entity.type
_entity.pdbx_description
1 polymer ?
#
loop_
_entity_poly.entity_id
_entity_poly.type
_entity_poly.pdbx_seq_one_letter_code
_entity_poly.pdbx_strand_id
1 'polypeptide(L)'
;MFATLISPRLVRLGAVSALALGLAAPAVMAQESCGPMHGPSRLTVTGEGQSRVAPDLATVQLGVTTQAESASEAMRQNAEQQSAVIAALRESGLSEADIQTSGLNLNPLMRYGDGVAPEVTGYQASNLVTVRVAEMERLGEVLDAIVAAGANDIQGIQFTREDGADTLDEARREAVEDARRKAEVMAEAAGVTLGPIMVLRDVPQNGGMPRPMMRMEAAMADASVPVQPGEMSMAALVEIEFALTGEGACAPMPMRGPRGGGHHGAPELPPGHPPIPEPQPEPAPQPEPQPPVDLPEPQAPAN
;
A
#
# COMPACT_ATOMS: atom_id res chain seq x y z
N MET A 1 -50.31 67.14 -12.53
CA MET A 1 -50.62 68.38 -11.80
C MET A 1 -49.30 69.01 -11.38
N PHE A 2 -49.02 70.19 -11.94
CA PHE A 2 -48.03 71.22 -11.58
C PHE A 2 -46.56 70.81 -11.33
N ALA A 3 -45.63 71.08 -12.26
CA ALA A 3 -45.09 72.38 -12.71
C ALA A 3 -44.04 72.93 -11.72
N THR A 4 -42.75 72.92 -12.09
CA THR A 4 -42.01 74.02 -12.78
C THR A 4 -41.59 75.15 -11.84
N LEU A 5 -40.28 75.39 -11.70
CA LEU A 5 -39.63 76.72 -11.63
C LEU A 5 -38.10 76.48 -11.74
N ILE A 6 -37.48 76.68 -12.90
CA ILE A 6 -36.97 77.95 -13.50
C ILE A 6 -35.61 78.35 -12.88
N SER A 7 -34.48 77.94 -13.47
CA SER A 7 -33.65 78.60 -14.52
C SER A 7 -32.44 79.38 -13.95
N PRO A 8 -31.44 79.84 -14.75
CA PRO A 8 -30.03 79.52 -14.52
C PRO A 8 -29.18 80.78 -14.24
N ARG A 9 -27.95 80.62 -13.72
CA ARG A 9 -26.97 81.71 -13.73
C ARG A 9 -25.58 81.24 -14.16
N LEU A 10 -25.31 81.51 -15.44
CA LEU A 10 -24.14 82.16 -16.02
C LEU A 10 -22.78 82.04 -15.27
N VAL A 11 -21.88 81.32 -15.94
CA VAL A 11 -20.53 81.74 -16.36
C VAL A 11 -19.75 82.63 -15.38
N ARG A 12 -18.70 82.06 -14.79
CA ARG A 12 -17.40 82.73 -14.63
C ARG A 12 -16.26 81.78 -14.99
N LEU A 13 -15.59 82.14 -16.08
CA LEU A 13 -14.23 81.75 -16.42
C LEU A 13 -13.32 82.08 -15.23
N GLY A 14 -12.51 81.12 -14.81
CA GLY A 14 -11.50 81.28 -13.76
C GLY A 14 -10.48 80.16 -13.85
N ALA A 15 -9.62 80.23 -14.85
CA ALA A 15 -8.43 79.40 -14.93
C ALA A 15 -7.44 79.85 -13.85
N VAL A 16 -7.16 78.98 -12.87
CA VAL A 16 -5.92 79.01 -12.08
C VAL A 16 -5.42 77.58 -11.96
N SER A 17 -4.33 77.32 -12.67
CA SER A 17 -3.51 76.12 -12.62
C SER A 17 -2.92 75.91 -11.24
N ALA A 18 -3.11 74.72 -10.66
CA ALA A 18 -2.24 74.20 -9.61
C ALA A 18 -2.06 72.69 -9.84
N LEU A 19 -1.00 72.38 -10.56
CA LEU A 19 -0.48 71.05 -10.85
C LEU A 19 0.12 70.47 -9.57
N ALA A 20 -0.58 69.54 -8.92
CA ALA A 20 -0.04 68.71 -7.85
C ALA A 20 0.12 67.28 -8.36
N LEU A 21 1.22 67.02 -9.08
CA LEU A 21 1.70 65.66 -9.35
C LEU A 21 2.25 65.09 -8.04
N GLY A 22 1.43 64.31 -7.33
CA GLY A 22 1.91 63.41 -6.29
C GLY A 22 2.70 62.28 -6.96
N LEU A 23 4.02 62.25 -6.77
CA LEU A 23 4.85 61.11 -7.12
C LEU A 23 4.46 59.92 -6.23
N ALA A 24 3.64 59.02 -6.76
CA ALA A 24 3.59 57.64 -6.29
C ALA A 24 4.82 56.93 -6.88
N ALA A 25 5.91 56.85 -6.11
CA ALA A 25 7.00 55.95 -6.44
C ALA A 25 6.47 54.50 -6.36
N PRO A 26 6.66 53.65 -7.40
CA PRO A 26 6.44 52.23 -7.21
C PRO A 26 7.53 51.75 -6.24
N ALA A 27 7.12 51.30 -5.06
CA ALA A 27 7.98 50.49 -4.21
C ALA A 27 8.31 49.23 -5.00
N VAL A 28 9.48 49.21 -5.64
CA VAL A 28 10.08 48.00 -6.18
C VAL A 28 10.32 47.11 -4.97
N MET A 29 9.44 46.13 -4.76
CA MET A 29 9.73 45.02 -3.87
C MET A 29 11.00 44.37 -4.41
N ALA A 30 12.10 44.53 -3.67
CA ALA A 30 13.34 43.85 -3.95
C ALA A 30 13.03 42.34 -3.94
N GLN A 31 13.04 41.73 -5.12
CA GLN A 31 13.06 40.29 -5.21
C GLN A 31 14.43 39.86 -4.69
N GLU A 32 14.46 39.32 -3.47
CA GLU A 32 15.62 38.65 -2.89
C GLU A 32 15.91 37.39 -3.70
N SER A 33 16.38 37.55 -4.93
CA SER A 33 16.89 36.44 -5.73
C SER A 33 18.32 36.18 -5.27
N CYS A 34 18.61 34.93 -4.89
CA CYS A 34 19.98 34.48 -4.71
C CYS A 34 20.81 34.92 -5.93
N GLY A 35 21.98 35.53 -5.69
CA GLY A 35 22.84 36.05 -6.76
C GLY A 35 23.19 34.95 -7.79
N PRO A 36 23.75 35.30 -8.96
CA PRO A 36 23.92 34.39 -10.11
C PRO A 36 24.76 33.12 -9.85
N MET A 37 25.38 33.00 -8.66
CA MET A 37 26.16 31.83 -8.22
C MET A 37 25.53 31.01 -7.08
N HIS A 38 24.35 31.40 -6.59
CA HIS A 38 23.65 30.74 -5.48
C HIS A 38 22.28 30.25 -5.96
N GLY A 39 21.97 28.99 -5.69
CA GLY A 39 20.60 28.47 -5.82
C GLY A 39 19.84 28.64 -4.50
N PRO A 40 18.51 28.60 -4.51
CA PRO A 40 17.75 28.51 -3.26
C PRO A 40 18.16 27.25 -2.51
N SER A 41 18.43 27.39 -1.21
CA SER A 41 18.53 26.25 -0.29
C SER A 41 17.21 25.49 -0.30
N ARG A 42 17.27 24.23 0.10
CA ARG A 42 16.14 23.32 -0.02
C ARG A 42 15.85 22.63 1.29
N LEU A 43 14.58 22.42 1.56
CA LEU A 43 14.08 21.68 2.70
C LEU A 43 13.32 20.47 2.19
N THR A 44 13.85 19.27 2.45
CA THR A 44 13.17 18.01 2.15
C THR A 44 12.46 17.52 3.39
N VAL A 45 11.16 17.24 3.28
CA VAL A 45 10.32 16.78 4.39
C VAL A 45 9.51 15.57 3.94
N THR A 46 9.38 14.59 4.82
CA THR A 46 8.45 13.48 4.66
C THR A 46 7.19 13.72 5.49
N GLY A 47 6.05 13.70 4.82
CA GLY A 47 4.73 13.75 5.42
C GLY A 47 4.11 12.37 5.51
N GLU A 48 3.35 12.17 6.58
CA GLU A 48 2.62 10.94 6.87
C GLU A 48 1.13 11.26 6.95
N GLY A 49 0.30 10.45 6.30
CA GLY A 49 -1.15 10.56 6.39
C GLY A 49 -1.78 9.19 6.52
N GLN A 50 -2.91 9.12 7.24
CA GLN A 50 -3.52 7.86 7.62
C GLN A 50 -5.05 8.00 7.63
N SER A 51 -5.69 7.35 6.67
CA SER A 51 -7.15 7.26 6.64
C SER A 51 -7.63 5.90 7.13
N ARG A 52 -8.84 5.89 7.69
CA ARG A 52 -9.49 4.69 8.21
C ARG A 52 -10.74 4.40 7.41
N VAL A 53 -10.97 3.12 7.17
CA VAL A 53 -12.12 2.67 6.40
C VAL A 53 -12.59 1.31 6.91
N ALA A 54 -13.90 1.09 6.87
CA ALA A 54 -14.45 -0.23 7.11
C ALA A 54 -14.08 -1.17 5.94
N PRO A 55 -13.74 -2.44 6.21
CA PRO A 55 -13.66 -3.45 5.17
C PRO A 55 -15.02 -3.62 4.50
N ASP A 56 -15.03 -4.07 3.25
CA ASP A 56 -16.24 -4.42 2.49
C ASP A 56 -16.22 -5.89 2.01
N LEU A 57 -15.15 -6.61 2.32
CA LEU A 57 -14.98 -7.99 1.90
C LEU A 57 -14.38 -8.81 3.04
N ALA A 58 -14.99 -9.95 3.34
CA ALA A 58 -14.42 -10.98 4.19
C ALA A 58 -13.97 -12.17 3.33
N THR A 59 -12.71 -12.56 3.48
CA THR A 59 -12.17 -13.80 2.91
C THR A 59 -12.06 -14.81 4.04
N VAL A 60 -12.78 -15.91 3.93
CA VAL A 60 -12.78 -17.00 4.92
C VAL A 60 -12.12 -18.23 4.31
N GLN A 61 -11.16 -18.81 5.02
CA GLN A 61 -10.59 -20.09 4.65
C GLN A 61 -11.14 -21.17 5.58
N LEU A 62 -11.85 -22.13 5.00
CA LEU A 62 -12.56 -23.17 5.71
C LEU A 62 -12.56 -24.47 4.91
N GLY A 63 -12.92 -25.58 5.53
CA GLY A 63 -12.90 -26.86 4.86
C GLY A 63 -13.43 -28.00 5.67
N VAL A 64 -13.26 -29.18 5.09
CA VAL A 64 -13.58 -30.45 5.73
C VAL A 64 -12.32 -31.26 5.88
N THR A 65 -12.14 -31.79 7.08
CA THR A 65 -11.16 -32.81 7.41
C THR A 65 -11.88 -34.10 7.80
N THR A 66 -11.50 -35.21 7.21
CA THR A 66 -12.04 -36.55 7.47
C THR A 66 -10.92 -37.54 7.78
N GLN A 67 -11.23 -38.59 8.52
CA GLN A 67 -10.29 -39.65 8.85
C GLN A 67 -10.91 -41.02 8.63
N ALA A 68 -10.14 -41.94 8.07
CA ALA A 68 -10.56 -43.33 7.87
C ALA A 68 -9.37 -44.28 7.91
N GLU A 69 -9.64 -45.58 8.04
CA GLU A 69 -8.60 -46.62 8.04
C GLU A 69 -7.86 -46.72 6.69
N SER A 70 -8.53 -46.40 5.59
CA SER A 70 -7.96 -46.38 4.24
C SER A 70 -7.99 -44.99 3.62
N ALA A 71 -6.99 -44.72 2.78
CA ALA A 71 -6.83 -43.44 2.10
C ALA A 71 -8.00 -43.15 1.14
N SER A 72 -8.50 -44.18 0.45
CA SER A 72 -9.63 -44.06 -0.49
C SER A 72 -10.93 -43.72 0.24
N GLU A 73 -11.16 -44.31 1.41
CA GLU A 73 -12.35 -44.04 2.20
C GLU A 73 -12.32 -42.64 2.82
N ALA A 74 -11.16 -42.20 3.32
CA ALA A 74 -10.99 -40.84 3.82
C ALA A 74 -11.29 -39.80 2.72
N MET A 75 -10.76 -40.01 1.52
CA MET A 75 -11.00 -39.14 0.36
C MET A 75 -12.47 -39.13 -0.10
N ARG A 76 -13.12 -40.29 -0.15
CA ARG A 76 -14.54 -40.40 -0.54
C ARG A 76 -15.44 -39.64 0.43
N GLN A 77 -15.26 -39.87 1.74
CA GLN A 77 -16.01 -39.15 2.78
C GLN A 77 -15.74 -37.65 2.73
N ASN A 78 -14.50 -37.25 2.46
CA ASN A 78 -14.14 -35.84 2.31
C ASN A 78 -14.86 -35.20 1.13
N ALA A 79 -14.86 -35.84 -0.04
CA ALA A 79 -15.51 -35.33 -1.24
C ALA A 79 -17.04 -35.17 -1.06
N GLU A 80 -17.68 -36.11 -0.37
CA GLU A 80 -19.11 -36.05 -0.05
C GLU A 80 -19.44 -34.86 0.87
N GLN A 81 -18.70 -34.72 1.97
CA GLN A 81 -18.90 -33.60 2.90
C GLN A 81 -18.55 -32.25 2.26
N GLN A 82 -17.47 -32.19 1.49
CA GLN A 82 -17.08 -30.96 0.78
C GLN A 82 -18.15 -30.54 -0.24
N SER A 83 -18.77 -31.49 -0.92
CA SER A 83 -19.86 -31.20 -1.86
C SER A 83 -21.07 -30.60 -1.15
N ALA A 84 -21.39 -31.09 0.05
CA ALA A 84 -22.46 -30.53 0.89
C ALA A 84 -22.12 -29.10 1.35
N VAL A 85 -20.88 -28.84 1.76
CA VAL A 85 -20.41 -27.49 2.13
C VAL A 85 -20.50 -26.52 0.94
N ILE A 86 -20.06 -26.91 -0.25
CA ILE A 86 -20.15 -26.07 -1.46
C ILE A 86 -21.62 -25.81 -1.83
N ALA A 87 -22.50 -26.80 -1.68
CA ALA A 87 -23.94 -26.61 -1.91
C ALA A 87 -24.53 -25.59 -0.92
N ALA A 88 -24.22 -25.70 0.37
CA ALA A 88 -24.68 -24.75 1.39
C ALA A 88 -24.17 -23.32 1.16
N LEU A 89 -22.93 -23.17 0.69
CA LEU A 89 -22.37 -21.86 0.30
C LEU A 89 -23.18 -21.24 -0.86
N ARG A 90 -23.50 -22.02 -1.89
CA ARG A 90 -24.33 -21.56 -3.02
C ARG A 90 -25.76 -21.22 -2.59
N GLU A 91 -26.36 -22.03 -1.71
CA GLU A 91 -27.68 -21.77 -1.14
C GLU A 91 -27.72 -20.50 -0.28
N SER A 92 -26.58 -20.16 0.34
CA SER A 92 -26.39 -18.91 1.07
C SER A 92 -26.21 -17.70 0.14
N GLY A 93 -26.27 -17.90 -1.18
CA GLY A 93 -26.26 -16.84 -2.19
C GLY A 93 -24.87 -16.47 -2.72
N LEU A 94 -23.83 -17.24 -2.39
CA LEU A 94 -22.50 -17.01 -2.93
C LEU A 94 -22.39 -17.51 -4.36
N SER A 95 -21.72 -16.72 -5.21
CA SER A 95 -21.46 -17.12 -6.59
C SER A 95 -20.33 -18.15 -6.66
N GLU A 96 -20.26 -18.89 -7.77
CA GLU A 96 -19.13 -19.82 -7.99
C GLU A 96 -17.78 -19.09 -8.08
N ALA A 97 -17.78 -17.81 -8.48
CA ALA A 97 -16.56 -17.01 -8.55
C ALA A 97 -16.00 -16.66 -7.16
N ASP A 98 -16.85 -16.70 -6.14
CA ASP A 98 -16.51 -16.40 -4.75
C ASP A 98 -16.05 -17.64 -3.96
N ILE A 99 -16.15 -18.82 -4.56
CA ILE A 99 -15.80 -20.11 -3.93
C ILE A 99 -14.63 -20.73 -4.68
N GLN A 100 -13.48 -20.83 -4.03
CA GLN A 100 -12.27 -21.38 -4.63
C GLN A 100 -11.66 -22.48 -3.77
N THR A 101 -11.57 -23.70 -4.29
CA THR A 101 -10.78 -24.76 -3.64
C THR A 101 -9.31 -24.33 -3.57
N SER A 102 -8.81 -24.27 -2.35
CA SER A 102 -7.48 -23.73 -2.02
C SER A 102 -6.46 -24.82 -1.70
N GLY A 103 -6.90 -26.02 -1.34
CA GLY A 103 -5.99 -27.14 -1.14
C GLY A 103 -6.70 -28.46 -0.87
N LEU A 104 -6.12 -29.55 -1.35
CA LEU A 104 -6.56 -30.92 -1.05
C LEU A 104 -5.32 -31.71 -0.64
N ASN A 105 -5.30 -32.22 0.58
CA ASN A 105 -4.17 -32.99 1.12
C ASN A 105 -4.65 -34.29 1.75
N LEU A 106 -3.83 -35.34 1.63
CA LEU A 106 -4.06 -36.65 2.21
C LEU A 106 -2.79 -37.08 2.94
N ASN A 107 -2.90 -37.26 4.25
CA ASN A 107 -1.76 -37.58 5.11
C ASN A 107 -2.02 -38.88 5.88
N PRO A 108 -1.03 -39.78 6.03
CA PRO A 108 -1.16 -40.93 6.91
C PRO A 108 -1.15 -40.48 8.37
N LEU A 109 -1.98 -41.12 9.19
CA LEU A 109 -2.00 -40.94 10.64
C LEU A 109 -1.05 -41.94 11.29
N MET A 110 0.04 -41.43 11.85
CA MET A 110 1.10 -42.27 12.42
C MET A 110 0.95 -42.37 13.94
N ARG A 111 1.08 -43.58 14.47
CA ARG A 111 1.27 -43.83 15.89
C ARG A 111 2.75 -44.07 16.17
N TYR A 112 3.28 -43.32 17.13
CA TYR A 112 4.66 -43.45 17.61
C TYR A 112 4.65 -44.13 18.97
N GLY A 113 5.54 -45.10 19.17
CA GLY A 113 5.77 -45.79 20.44
C GLY A 113 7.26 -45.79 20.80
N ASP A 114 7.57 -45.90 22.09
CA ASP A 114 8.96 -45.90 22.57
C ASP A 114 9.74 -47.10 22.02
N GLY A 115 10.74 -46.82 21.19
CA GLY A 115 11.61 -47.83 20.58
C GLY A 115 10.97 -48.66 19.46
N VAL A 116 9.79 -48.28 18.96
CA VAL A 116 9.09 -48.98 17.86
C VAL A 116 9.02 -48.08 16.63
N ALA A 117 9.10 -48.70 15.45
CA ALA A 117 8.90 -47.99 14.19
C ALA A 117 7.48 -47.37 14.11
N PRO A 118 7.32 -46.17 13.55
CA PRO A 118 6.01 -45.54 13.40
C PRO A 118 5.04 -46.43 12.61
N GLU A 119 3.83 -46.62 13.11
CA GLU A 119 2.79 -47.44 12.48
C GLU A 119 1.68 -46.55 11.91
N VAL A 120 1.27 -46.82 10.66
CA VAL A 120 0.11 -46.15 10.05
C VAL A 120 -1.16 -46.70 10.69
N THR A 121 -1.93 -45.83 11.33
CA THR A 121 -3.20 -46.16 12.00
C THR A 121 -4.43 -45.71 11.22
N GLY A 122 -4.23 -44.97 10.13
CA GLY A 122 -5.28 -44.49 9.25
C GLY A 122 -4.78 -43.39 8.32
N TYR A 123 -5.70 -42.67 7.71
CA TYR A 123 -5.45 -41.58 6.79
C TYR A 123 -6.38 -40.42 7.11
N GLN A 124 -5.86 -39.21 6.96
CA GLN A 124 -6.59 -37.97 7.10
C GLN A 124 -6.62 -37.24 5.76
N ALA A 125 -7.81 -37.00 5.25
CA ALA A 125 -8.02 -36.15 4.08
C ALA A 125 -8.48 -34.77 4.55
N SER A 126 -7.94 -33.71 3.96
CA SER A 126 -8.30 -32.31 4.24
C SER A 126 -8.54 -31.60 2.92
N ASN A 127 -9.63 -30.84 2.84
CA ASN A 127 -9.98 -30.07 1.65
C ASN A 127 -10.45 -28.69 2.08
N LEU A 128 -9.74 -27.67 1.63
CA LEU A 128 -9.93 -26.27 1.99
C LEU A 128 -10.52 -25.52 0.81
N VAL A 129 -11.47 -24.65 1.10
CA VAL A 129 -12.02 -23.63 0.22
C VAL A 129 -11.78 -22.25 0.81
N THR A 130 -11.43 -21.33 -0.06
CA THR A 130 -11.42 -19.90 0.22
C THR A 130 -12.72 -19.33 -0.31
N VAL A 131 -13.41 -18.60 0.56
CA VAL A 131 -14.73 -18.04 0.30
C VAL A 131 -14.67 -16.54 0.45
N ARG A 132 -15.19 -15.81 -0.53
CA ARG A 132 -15.32 -14.35 -0.50
C ARG A 132 -16.76 -13.95 -0.16
N VAL A 133 -16.93 -13.09 0.83
CA VAL A 133 -18.23 -12.61 1.33
C VAL A 133 -18.23 -11.10 1.35
N ALA A 134 -18.94 -10.48 0.40
CA ALA A 134 -19.09 -9.02 0.31
C ALA A 134 -20.17 -8.48 1.26
N GLU A 135 -21.24 -9.25 1.49
CA GLU A 135 -22.31 -8.90 2.43
C GLU A 135 -21.90 -9.27 3.86
N MET A 136 -21.12 -8.40 4.51
CA MET A 136 -20.53 -8.66 5.83
C MET A 136 -21.58 -8.91 6.93
N GLU A 137 -22.76 -8.32 6.83
CA GLU A 137 -23.87 -8.54 7.77
C GLU A 137 -24.36 -9.99 7.76
N ARG A 138 -24.17 -10.70 6.65
CA ARG A 138 -24.59 -12.10 6.47
C ARG A 138 -23.47 -13.09 6.74
N LEU A 139 -22.27 -12.62 7.04
CA LEU A 139 -21.11 -13.48 7.28
C LEU A 139 -21.37 -14.48 8.41
N GLY A 140 -22.02 -14.06 9.50
CA GLY A 140 -22.41 -14.97 10.60
C GLY A 140 -23.34 -16.08 10.14
N GLU A 141 -24.38 -15.75 9.38
CA GLU A 141 -25.34 -16.73 8.84
C GLU A 141 -24.67 -17.72 7.87
N VAL A 142 -23.76 -17.23 7.01
CA VAL A 142 -22.98 -18.06 6.09
C VAL A 142 -22.09 -19.04 6.87
N LEU A 143 -21.42 -18.58 7.92
CA LEU A 143 -20.56 -19.40 8.78
C LEU A 143 -21.38 -20.47 9.52
N ASP A 144 -22.57 -20.12 10.02
CA ASP A 144 -23.45 -21.08 10.70
C ASP A 144 -23.96 -22.15 9.72
N ALA A 145 -24.34 -21.76 8.50
CA ALA A 145 -24.85 -22.67 7.47
C ALA A 145 -23.79 -23.71 7.03
N ILE A 146 -22.53 -23.29 6.84
CA ILE A 146 -21.46 -24.22 6.43
C ILE A 146 -21.03 -25.16 7.54
N VAL A 147 -21.03 -24.71 8.80
CA VAL A 147 -20.75 -25.57 9.96
C VAL A 147 -21.85 -26.63 10.07
N ALA A 148 -23.11 -26.23 9.91
CA ALA A 148 -24.23 -27.17 9.84
C ALA A 148 -24.12 -28.16 8.65
N ALA A 149 -23.50 -27.75 7.54
CA ALA A 149 -23.27 -28.59 6.36
C ALA A 149 -22.05 -29.53 6.49
N GLY A 150 -21.27 -29.45 7.57
CA GLY A 150 -20.16 -30.36 7.86
C GLY A 150 -18.75 -29.76 7.75
N ALA A 151 -18.62 -28.44 7.53
CA ALA A 151 -17.34 -27.76 7.64
C ALA A 151 -16.81 -27.88 9.08
N ASN A 152 -15.57 -28.33 9.23
CA ASN A 152 -14.98 -28.65 10.54
C ASN A 152 -13.53 -28.16 10.70
N ASP A 153 -12.99 -27.50 9.68
CA ASP A 153 -11.71 -26.80 9.71
C ASP A 153 -11.94 -25.35 9.30
N ILE A 154 -11.63 -24.39 10.17
CA ILE A 154 -11.72 -22.95 9.88
C ILE A 154 -10.36 -22.35 10.23
N GLN A 155 -9.62 -21.90 9.22
CA GLN A 155 -8.24 -21.43 9.35
C GLN A 155 -8.15 -19.94 9.70
N GLY A 156 -9.22 -19.19 9.44
CA GLY A 156 -9.34 -17.79 9.84
C GLY A 156 -10.26 -16.98 8.94
N ILE A 157 -10.48 -15.73 9.35
CA ILE A 157 -11.23 -14.72 8.60
C ILE A 157 -10.29 -13.54 8.37
N GLN A 158 -10.16 -13.13 7.12
CA GLN A 158 -9.41 -11.95 6.72
C GLN A 158 -10.37 -10.90 6.19
N PHE A 159 -10.35 -9.71 6.77
CA PHE A 159 -11.11 -8.57 6.28
C PHE A 159 -10.25 -7.73 5.34
N THR A 160 -10.80 -7.45 4.18
CA THR A 160 -10.16 -6.69 3.11
C THR A 160 -11.13 -5.65 2.56
N ARG A 161 -10.60 -4.77 1.70
CA ARG A 161 -11.38 -3.83 0.94
C ARG A 161 -11.03 -3.96 -0.54
N GLU A 162 -12.02 -4.10 -1.42
CA GLU A 162 -11.77 -4.20 -2.85
C GLU A 162 -11.32 -2.86 -3.44
N ASP A 163 -11.99 -1.76 -3.09
CA ASP A 163 -11.64 -0.41 -3.55
C ASP A 163 -11.20 0.51 -2.40
N GLY A 164 -9.89 0.69 -2.27
CA GLY A 164 -9.26 1.59 -1.31
C GLY A 164 -8.80 2.92 -1.90
N ALA A 165 -9.13 3.25 -3.16
CA ALA A 165 -8.54 4.40 -3.85
C ALA A 165 -8.88 5.72 -3.15
N ASP A 166 -10.16 5.95 -2.83
CA ASP A 166 -10.60 7.17 -2.13
C ASP A 166 -9.98 7.31 -0.74
N THR A 167 -9.83 6.19 -0.02
CA THR A 167 -9.20 6.16 1.31
C THR A 167 -7.71 6.47 1.23
N LEU A 168 -7.02 5.93 0.22
CA LEU A 168 -5.62 6.27 -0.07
C LEU A 168 -5.44 7.71 -0.49
N ASP A 169 -6.36 8.25 -1.29
CA ASP A 169 -6.34 9.66 -1.70
C ASP A 169 -6.52 10.58 -0.51
N GLU A 170 -7.37 10.22 0.45
CA GLU A 170 -7.48 10.96 1.71
C GLU A 170 -6.19 10.89 2.53
N ALA A 171 -5.60 9.70 2.68
CA ALA A 171 -4.31 9.54 3.34
C ALA A 171 -3.22 10.38 2.65
N ARG A 172 -3.22 10.51 1.32
CA ARG A 172 -2.28 11.37 0.58
C ARG A 172 -2.50 12.86 0.87
N ARG A 173 -3.76 13.31 0.94
CA ARG A 173 -4.07 14.71 1.30
C ARG A 173 -3.53 15.03 2.69
N GLU A 174 -3.81 14.18 3.67
CA GLU A 174 -3.29 14.31 5.02
C GLU A 174 -1.75 14.32 5.05
N ALA A 175 -1.10 13.44 4.26
CA ALA A 175 0.36 13.39 4.18
C ALA A 175 0.96 14.69 3.62
N VAL A 176 0.33 15.30 2.61
CA VAL A 176 0.77 16.59 2.06
C VAL A 176 0.58 17.72 3.07
N GLU A 177 -0.53 17.75 3.80
CA GLU A 177 -0.79 18.72 4.86
C GLU A 177 0.22 18.59 6.00
N ASP A 178 0.53 17.37 6.44
CA ASP A 178 1.51 17.08 7.47
C ASP A 178 2.94 17.49 7.04
N ALA A 179 3.36 17.14 5.82
CA ALA A 179 4.65 17.57 5.27
C ALA A 179 4.78 19.10 5.25
N ARG A 180 3.73 19.80 4.81
CA ARG A 180 3.71 21.26 4.75
C ARG A 180 3.79 21.87 6.15
N ARG A 181 2.98 21.40 7.09
CA ARG A 181 3.00 21.85 8.50
C ARG A 181 4.39 21.67 9.12
N LYS A 182 5.03 20.51 8.92
CA LYS A 182 6.40 20.23 9.36
C LYS A 182 7.41 21.21 8.73
N ALA A 183 7.29 21.47 7.43
CA ALA A 183 8.17 22.39 6.72
C ALA A 183 8.05 23.83 7.23
N GLU A 184 6.83 24.30 7.50
CA GLU A 184 6.56 25.64 8.04
C GLU A 184 7.20 25.81 9.43
N VAL A 185 7.04 24.83 10.33
CA VAL A 185 7.66 24.85 11.67
C VAL A 185 9.19 24.86 11.58
N MET A 186 9.79 24.06 10.68
CA MET A 186 11.24 24.01 10.52
C MET A 186 11.81 25.29 9.92
N ALA A 187 11.10 25.90 8.96
CA ALA A 187 11.51 27.17 8.36
C ALA A 187 11.46 28.31 9.38
N GLU A 188 10.38 28.42 10.16
CA GLU A 188 10.23 29.41 11.23
C GLU A 188 11.35 29.27 12.28
N ALA A 189 11.60 28.05 12.75
CA ALA A 189 12.65 27.77 13.73
C ALA A 189 14.07 28.08 13.20
N ALA A 190 14.28 27.96 11.89
CA ALA A 190 15.55 28.29 11.23
C ALA A 190 15.68 29.78 10.85
N GLY A 191 14.64 30.60 11.06
CA GLY A 191 14.65 32.02 10.71
C GLY A 191 14.63 32.29 9.21
N VAL A 192 14.15 31.34 8.40
CA VAL A 192 14.02 31.45 6.94
C VAL A 192 12.56 31.37 6.53
N THR A 193 12.26 31.79 5.30
CA THR A 193 10.90 31.71 4.73
C THR A 193 10.75 30.44 3.89
N LEU A 194 9.62 29.75 4.06
CA LEU A 194 9.26 28.60 3.23
C LEU A 194 8.81 29.08 1.84
N GLY A 195 9.48 28.61 0.81
CA GLY A 195 9.22 28.93 -0.60
C GLY A 195 8.35 27.89 -1.31
N PRO A 196 8.25 27.97 -2.66
CA PRO A 196 7.45 27.04 -3.45
C PRO A 196 7.96 25.60 -3.38
N ILE A 197 7.06 24.65 -3.66
CA ILE A 197 7.40 23.24 -3.84
C ILE A 197 8.25 23.10 -5.10
N MET A 198 9.42 22.48 -4.97
CA MET A 198 10.34 22.15 -6.05
C MET A 198 10.12 20.71 -6.54
N VAL A 199 9.88 19.80 -5.61
CA VAL A 199 9.66 18.37 -5.89
C VAL A 199 8.55 17.86 -4.98
N LEU A 200 7.62 17.09 -5.53
CA LEU A 200 6.60 16.35 -4.80
C LEU A 200 6.63 14.90 -5.29
N ARG A 201 6.86 13.96 -4.40
CA ARG A 201 6.90 12.52 -4.70
C ARG A 201 5.92 11.78 -3.83
N ASP A 202 5.10 10.96 -4.46
CA ASP A 202 4.41 9.86 -3.78
C ASP A 202 5.46 8.77 -3.52
N VAL A 203 5.65 8.39 -2.26
CA VAL A 203 6.60 7.35 -1.87
C VAL A 203 5.83 6.04 -1.82
N PRO A 204 6.02 5.13 -2.80
CA PRO A 204 5.31 3.86 -2.79
C PRO A 204 5.63 3.10 -1.51
N GLN A 205 4.61 2.88 -0.70
CA GLN A 205 4.63 1.97 0.45
C GLN A 205 4.71 0.54 -0.08
N ASN A 206 5.90 0.10 -0.49
CA ASN A 206 6.13 -1.25 -0.96
C ASN A 206 6.03 -2.22 0.25
N GLY A 207 4.81 -2.70 0.56
CA GLY A 207 4.62 -3.88 1.41
C GLY A 207 3.83 -3.73 2.72
N GLY A 208 3.10 -2.64 2.95
CA GLY A 208 2.19 -2.55 4.08
C GLY A 208 0.79 -3.06 3.73
N MET A 209 0.50 -4.36 3.89
CA MET A 209 -0.89 -4.82 3.91
C MET A 209 -1.65 -4.02 4.98
N PRO A 210 -2.85 -3.47 4.70
CA PRO A 210 -3.63 -2.73 5.68
C PRO A 210 -3.79 -3.57 6.95
N ARG A 211 -3.42 -3.01 8.10
CA ARG A 211 -3.48 -3.74 9.37
C ARG A 211 -4.86 -3.54 10.00
N PRO A 212 -5.56 -4.63 10.39
CA PRO A 212 -6.81 -4.50 11.13
C PRO A 212 -6.56 -3.82 12.47
N MET A 213 -7.34 -2.79 12.80
CA MET A 213 -7.38 -2.17 14.13
C MET A 213 -8.47 -2.86 14.96
N MET A 214 -8.07 -3.56 16.02
CA MET A 214 -9.00 -4.18 16.97
C MET A 214 -9.66 -3.09 17.83
N ARG A 215 -10.97 -2.88 17.70
CA ARG A 215 -11.75 -2.10 18.68
C ARG A 215 -12.04 -2.98 19.91
N MET A 216 -11.77 -2.45 21.10
CA MET A 216 -12.13 -3.10 22.37
C MET A 216 -13.59 -2.75 22.68
N GLU A 217 -14.52 -3.46 22.07
CA GLU A 217 -15.96 -3.32 22.33
C GLU A 217 -16.46 -4.53 23.14
N ALA A 218 -17.16 -4.28 24.24
CA ALA A 218 -17.75 -5.32 25.07
C ALA A 218 -19.03 -5.84 24.39
N ALA A 219 -18.94 -7.01 23.75
CA ALA A 219 -20.07 -7.63 23.07
C ALA A 219 -21.15 -8.07 24.07
N MET A 220 -22.37 -7.54 23.90
CA MET A 220 -23.60 -8.11 24.47
C MET A 220 -24.18 -9.11 23.46
N ALA A 221 -24.60 -10.26 23.97
CA ALA A 221 -24.87 -11.49 23.23
C ALA A 221 -26.16 -11.46 22.39
N ASP A 222 -26.06 -11.94 21.15
CA ASP A 222 -27.11 -12.63 20.41
C ASP A 222 -26.51 -13.92 19.80
N ALA A 223 -27.35 -14.92 19.51
CA ALA A 223 -26.98 -16.32 19.28
C ALA A 223 -26.46 -16.67 17.86
N SER A 224 -25.71 -15.78 17.23
CA SER A 224 -24.92 -16.04 16.00
C SER A 224 -23.44 -15.87 16.30
N VAL A 225 -22.53 -16.51 15.54
CA VAL A 225 -21.09 -16.29 15.71
C VAL A 225 -20.79 -14.79 15.62
N PRO A 226 -20.35 -14.11 16.70
CA PRO A 226 -20.18 -12.66 16.68
C PRO A 226 -18.90 -12.33 15.91
N VAL A 227 -19.08 -11.84 14.68
CA VAL A 227 -17.98 -11.39 13.83
C VAL A 227 -17.95 -9.87 13.82
N GLN A 228 -16.83 -9.29 14.28
CA GLN A 228 -16.62 -7.84 14.30
C GLN A 228 -15.46 -7.49 13.35
N PRO A 229 -15.74 -6.87 12.19
CA PRO A 229 -14.73 -6.66 11.15
C PRO A 229 -13.67 -5.60 11.48
N GLY A 230 -13.94 -4.72 12.46
CA GLY A 230 -13.04 -3.64 12.86
C GLY A 230 -12.90 -2.54 11.78
N GLU A 231 -11.89 -1.68 11.95
CA GLU A 231 -11.49 -0.70 10.93
C GLU A 231 -10.14 -1.11 10.34
N MET A 232 -9.99 -0.91 9.04
CA MET A 232 -8.71 -0.98 8.35
C MET A 232 -8.11 0.42 8.26
N SER A 233 -6.80 0.50 8.32
CA SER A 233 -6.09 1.75 8.08
C SER A 233 -5.18 1.67 6.87
N MET A 234 -5.23 2.71 6.05
CA MET A 234 -4.39 2.91 4.90
C MET A 234 -3.52 4.14 5.15
N ALA A 235 -2.22 3.99 4.90
CA ALA A 235 -1.24 5.04 5.12
C ALA A 235 -0.59 5.45 3.80
N ALA A 236 -0.28 6.74 3.69
CA ALA A 236 0.47 7.31 2.58
C ALA A 236 1.69 8.06 3.09
N LEU A 237 2.78 7.99 2.33
CA LEU A 237 3.98 8.79 2.53
C LEU A 237 4.20 9.69 1.32
N VAL A 238 4.45 10.96 1.58
CA VAL A 238 4.85 11.90 0.55
C VAL A 238 6.17 12.56 0.93
N GLU A 239 7.05 12.71 -0.05
CA GLU A 239 8.28 13.50 0.10
C GLU A 239 8.11 14.81 -0.65
N ILE A 240 8.31 15.92 0.05
CA ILE A 240 8.22 17.27 -0.53
C ILE A 240 9.54 17.99 -0.33
N GLU A 241 10.10 18.51 -1.42
CA GLU A 241 11.23 19.42 -1.41
C GLU A 241 10.71 20.84 -1.62
N PHE A 242 10.89 21.71 -0.63
CA PHE A 242 10.57 23.13 -0.70
C PHE A 242 11.83 23.95 -0.96
N ALA A 243 11.69 25.04 -1.72
CA ALA A 243 12.70 26.09 -1.71
C ALA A 243 12.67 26.82 -0.36
N LEU A 244 13.82 27.31 0.10
CA LEU A 244 13.92 28.24 1.22
C LEU A 244 14.34 29.61 0.69
N THR A 245 13.77 30.67 1.26
CA THR A 245 14.06 32.07 0.92
C THR A 245 14.37 32.90 2.17
N GLY A 246 14.95 34.09 1.99
CA GLY A 246 15.36 34.98 3.09
C GLY A 246 16.87 34.95 3.41
N GLU A 247 17.29 35.79 4.36
CA GLU A 247 18.69 35.89 4.79
C GLU A 247 19.18 34.53 5.35
N GLY A 248 20.23 33.97 4.73
CA GLY A 248 20.76 32.64 5.10
C GLY A 248 20.23 31.46 4.28
N ALA A 249 19.24 31.68 3.39
CA ALA A 249 18.69 30.65 2.53
C ALA A 249 19.43 30.44 1.19
N CYS A 250 20.56 31.11 0.97
CA CYS A 250 21.38 30.93 -0.23
C CYS A 250 22.62 30.08 0.10
N ALA A 251 22.66 28.86 -0.42
CA ALA A 251 23.85 28.00 -0.36
C ALA A 251 24.66 28.10 -1.67
N PRO A 252 26.01 28.08 -1.59
CA PRO A 252 26.85 28.08 -2.80
C PRO A 252 26.59 26.83 -3.63
N MET A 253 26.31 26.99 -4.92
CA MET A 253 26.14 25.85 -5.82
C MET A 253 27.47 25.11 -5.98
N PRO A 254 27.52 23.77 -5.90
CA PRO A 254 28.73 23.04 -6.25
C PRO A 254 28.99 23.26 -7.75
N MET A 255 30.01 24.06 -8.06
CA MET A 255 30.46 24.30 -9.43
C MET A 255 30.88 22.96 -10.03
N ARG A 256 30.03 22.38 -10.89
CA ARG A 256 30.41 21.23 -11.69
C ARG A 256 31.36 21.72 -12.77
N GLY A 257 32.66 21.71 -12.45
CA GLY A 257 33.71 22.13 -13.37
C GLY A 257 33.62 21.36 -14.71
N PRO A 258 34.14 21.93 -15.81
CA PRO A 258 34.24 21.20 -17.06
C PRO A 258 34.98 19.89 -16.78
N ARG A 259 34.48 18.76 -17.30
CA ARG A 259 35.22 17.49 -17.28
C ARG A 259 36.50 17.66 -18.11
N GLY A 260 37.53 18.25 -17.50
CA GLY A 260 38.90 18.18 -17.98
C GLY A 260 39.36 16.74 -17.80
N GLY A 261 39.76 16.10 -18.89
CA GLY A 261 40.37 14.78 -18.91
C GLY A 261 41.74 14.80 -18.25
N GLY A 262 41.77 15.03 -16.94
CA GLY A 262 42.93 14.94 -16.08
C GLY A 262 42.89 13.63 -15.31
N HIS A 263 43.86 12.78 -15.59
CA HIS A 263 44.17 11.57 -14.85
C HIS A 263 44.52 11.95 -13.40
N HIS A 264 43.53 12.05 -12.52
CA HIS A 264 43.76 12.24 -11.09
C HIS A 264 43.79 10.88 -10.42
N GLY A 265 44.95 10.56 -9.87
CA GLY A 265 45.20 9.36 -9.08
C GLY A 265 44.18 9.20 -7.96
N ALA A 266 43.88 7.94 -7.67
CA ALA A 266 43.03 7.54 -6.56
C ALA A 266 43.51 8.19 -5.24
N PRO A 267 42.58 8.52 -4.31
CA PRO A 267 42.96 8.94 -2.98
C PRO A 267 43.74 7.82 -2.29
N GLU A 268 44.94 8.13 -1.81
CA GLU A 268 45.75 7.26 -0.97
C GLU A 268 44.96 6.88 0.29
N LEU A 269 44.62 5.59 0.40
CA LEU A 269 44.02 5.01 1.61
C LEU A 269 45.06 4.98 2.74
N PRO A 270 44.66 5.18 4.01
CA PRO A 270 45.58 5.05 5.14
C PRO A 270 46.16 3.62 5.20
N PRO A 271 47.44 3.44 5.57
CA PRO A 271 48.11 2.15 5.52
C PRO A 271 47.56 1.25 6.63
N GLY A 272 46.96 0.12 6.27
CA GLY A 272 46.51 -0.86 7.26
C GLY A 272 45.50 -1.92 6.82
N HIS A 273 44.92 -1.84 5.63
CA HIS A 273 44.03 -2.90 5.15
C HIS A 273 44.78 -3.88 4.23
N PRO A 274 44.69 -5.20 4.46
CA PRO A 274 45.17 -6.18 3.48
C PRO A 274 44.38 -6.03 2.18
N PRO A 275 44.99 -6.33 1.01
CA PRO A 275 44.33 -6.15 -0.27
C PRO A 275 43.03 -6.97 -0.32
N ILE A 276 41.96 -6.33 -0.78
CA ILE A 276 40.69 -6.99 -1.10
C ILE A 276 40.98 -8.00 -2.21
N PRO A 277 40.65 -9.30 -2.05
CA PRO A 277 40.84 -10.27 -3.11
C PRO A 277 40.01 -9.88 -4.33
N GLU A 278 40.63 -9.93 -5.51
CA GLU A 278 39.97 -9.65 -6.79
C GLU A 278 38.69 -10.49 -6.92
N PRO A 279 37.60 -9.92 -7.48
CA PRO A 279 36.41 -10.69 -7.79
C PRO A 279 36.80 -11.77 -8.80
N GLN A 280 36.61 -13.03 -8.39
CA GLN A 280 36.76 -14.19 -9.27
C GLN A 280 35.85 -14.00 -10.50
N PRO A 281 36.33 -14.33 -11.71
CA PRO A 281 35.48 -14.29 -12.90
C PRO A 281 34.24 -15.17 -12.68
N GLU A 282 33.07 -14.65 -13.06
CA GLU A 282 31.81 -15.39 -13.00
C GLU A 282 31.97 -16.78 -13.64
N PRO A 283 31.46 -17.84 -12.99
CA PRO A 283 31.45 -19.16 -13.61
C PRO A 283 30.64 -19.09 -14.91
N ALA A 284 31.20 -19.68 -15.97
CA ALA A 284 30.57 -19.74 -17.28
C ALA A 284 29.12 -20.27 -17.17
N PRO A 285 28.18 -19.74 -17.97
CA PRO A 285 26.80 -20.21 -17.96
C PRO A 285 26.77 -21.72 -18.19
N GLN A 286 26.02 -22.42 -17.33
CA GLN A 286 25.82 -23.86 -17.47
C GLN A 286 25.16 -24.15 -18.83
N PRO A 287 25.59 -25.20 -19.54
CA PRO A 287 24.95 -25.59 -20.80
C PRO A 287 23.46 -25.86 -20.55
N GLU A 288 22.61 -25.32 -21.42
CA GLU A 288 21.17 -25.54 -21.39
C GLU A 288 20.85 -27.05 -21.30
N PRO A 289 19.81 -27.45 -20.54
CA PRO A 289 19.37 -28.83 -20.52
C PRO A 289 18.98 -29.25 -21.93
N GLN A 290 19.64 -30.29 -22.46
CA GLN A 290 19.29 -30.82 -23.77
C GLN A 290 17.84 -31.32 -23.76
N PRO A 291 17.08 -31.09 -24.84
CA PRO A 291 15.74 -31.65 -24.97
C PRO A 291 15.81 -33.17 -24.87
N PRO A 292 14.77 -33.81 -24.29
CA PRO A 292 14.74 -35.25 -24.13
C PRO A 292 14.94 -35.95 -25.48
N VAL A 293 15.90 -36.87 -25.51
CA VAL A 293 16.14 -37.76 -26.64
C VAL A 293 14.91 -38.66 -26.79
N ASP A 294 14.26 -38.58 -27.95
CA ASP A 294 13.12 -39.40 -28.32
C ASP A 294 13.59 -40.88 -28.35
N LEU A 295 13.26 -41.63 -27.30
CA LEU A 295 13.50 -43.07 -27.24
C LEU A 295 12.45 -43.74 -28.13
N PRO A 296 12.83 -44.61 -29.08
CA PRO A 296 11.87 -45.31 -29.90
C PRO A 296 10.96 -46.19 -29.03
N GLU A 297 9.65 -46.07 -29.24
CA GLU A 297 8.60 -46.82 -28.55
C GLU A 297 8.89 -48.34 -28.58
N PRO A 298 8.69 -49.07 -27.47
CA PRO A 298 8.75 -50.52 -27.48
C PRO A 298 7.60 -51.08 -28.32
N GLN A 299 7.94 -51.75 -29.42
CA GLN A 299 6.98 -52.48 -30.23
C GLN A 299 6.28 -53.55 -29.37
N ALA A 300 4.95 -53.52 -29.36
CA ALA A 300 4.12 -54.53 -28.73
C ALA A 300 4.43 -55.92 -29.32
N PRO A 301 4.56 -56.98 -28.50
CA PRO A 301 4.71 -58.32 -29.03
C PRO A 301 3.40 -58.75 -29.70
N ALA A 302 3.50 -59.16 -30.96
CA ALA A 302 2.44 -59.87 -31.65
C ALA A 302 2.29 -61.28 -31.05
N ASN A 303 1.18 -61.53 -30.37
CA ASN A 303 0.36 -62.75 -30.42
C ASN A 303 -0.81 -62.66 -29.44
#